data_AF-D9PL54-F1
#
_entry.id   AF-D9PL54-F1
#
_cell.length_a   1.000
_cell.length_b   1.000
_cell.length_c   1.000
_cell.angle_alpha   90.00
_cell.angle_beta   90.00
_cell.angle_gamma   90.00
#
_symmetry.space_group_name_H-M   'P 1'
#
loop_
_entity.id
_entity.type
_entity.pdbx_description
1 polymer ?
#
loop_
_entity_poly.entity_id
_entity_poly.type
_entity_poly.pdbx_seq_one_letter_code
_entity_poly.pdbx_strand_id
1 'polypeptide(L)'
;MSHRASAGLLLALLLSLPAAAPAARPDPSLESLLVALDLERKARVDDVLDVDRLTLSLTRADGVAAVARQRLLDFLHASDADAADLREQEEHVVEAEAKARAAQETRRVAVTRLLERTRRIALLQEEIAKRRLASRRPADPVTGRWQTIIDPGGRKGSSASSWTGRS
;
A
#
# COMPACT_ATOMS: atom_id res chain seq x y z
N MET A 1 -40.87 49.81 -34.04
CA MET A 1 -40.03 48.74 -34.61
C MET A 1 -38.57 49.11 -34.39
N SER A 2 -37.93 48.60 -33.34
CA SER A 2 -36.49 48.85 -33.06
C SER A 2 -35.82 47.58 -32.53
N HIS A 3 -35.60 46.61 -33.41
CA HIS A 3 -34.78 45.43 -33.16
C HIS A 3 -33.32 45.73 -33.51
N ARG A 4 -32.58 46.46 -32.67
CA ARG A 4 -31.12 46.66 -32.87
C ARG A 4 -30.28 46.72 -31.59
N ALA A 5 -30.73 46.11 -30.49
CA ALA A 5 -29.96 46.09 -29.24
C ALA A 5 -29.50 44.68 -28.80
N SER A 6 -29.89 43.62 -29.51
CA SER A 6 -29.68 42.24 -29.04
C SER A 6 -28.37 41.58 -29.52
N ALA A 7 -27.69 42.14 -30.53
CA ALA A 7 -26.47 41.55 -31.09
C ALA A 7 -25.22 41.84 -30.24
N GLY A 8 -25.14 43.02 -29.61
CA GLY A 8 -23.96 43.40 -28.80
C GLY A 8 -23.85 42.63 -27.48
N LEU A 9 -24.98 42.24 -26.90
CA LEU A 9 -25.02 41.54 -25.61
C LEU A 9 -24.67 40.04 -25.75
N LEU A 10 -24.96 39.44 -26.91
CA LEU A 10 -24.53 38.09 -27.26
C LEU A 10 -23.02 38.01 -27.52
N LEU A 11 -22.41 39.07 -28.07
CA LEU A 11 -20.95 39.10 -28.30
C LEU A 11 -20.16 39.23 -26.99
N ALA A 12 -20.68 39.98 -26.02
CA ALA A 12 -20.05 40.16 -24.71
C ALA A 12 -20.06 38.88 -23.86
N LEU A 13 -21.08 38.03 -24.00
CA LEU A 13 -21.17 36.74 -23.30
C LEU A 13 -20.23 35.66 -23.87
N LEU A 14 -19.89 35.75 -25.15
CA LEU A 14 -18.96 34.81 -25.81
C LEU A 14 -17.48 35.13 -25.51
N LEU A 15 -17.18 36.38 -25.14
CA LEU A 15 -15.83 36.82 -24.77
C LEU A 15 -15.48 36.62 -23.29
N SER A 16 -16.48 36.29 -22.46
CA SER A 16 -16.30 35.96 -21.04
C SER A 16 -16.14 34.47 -20.76
N LEU A 17 -15.89 33.64 -21.77
CA LEU A 17 -15.41 32.28 -21.53
C LEU A 17 -13.97 32.41 -20.99
N PRO A 18 -13.69 32.05 -19.72
CA PRO A 18 -12.30 31.87 -19.32
C PRO A 18 -11.72 30.86 -20.30
N ALA A 19 -10.63 31.25 -20.97
CA ALA A 19 -9.86 30.38 -21.84
C ALA A 19 -9.76 29.03 -21.13
N ALA A 20 -10.39 28.01 -21.71
CA ALA A 20 -10.34 26.66 -21.17
C ALA A 20 -8.87 26.36 -20.94
N ALA A 21 -8.45 26.37 -19.67
CA ALA A 21 -7.13 25.91 -19.30
C ALA A 21 -6.97 24.56 -20.01
N PRO A 22 -5.86 24.32 -20.71
CA PRO A 22 -5.66 23.04 -21.37
C PRO A 22 -5.92 21.99 -20.31
N ALA A 23 -6.96 21.19 -20.49
CA ALA A 23 -7.35 20.16 -19.54
C ALA A 23 -6.06 19.42 -19.20
N ALA A 24 -5.59 19.60 -17.96
CA ALA A 24 -4.30 19.10 -17.54
C ALA A 24 -4.29 17.62 -17.88
N ARG A 25 -3.50 17.23 -18.89
CA ARG A 25 -3.41 15.82 -19.28
C ARG A 25 -3.13 15.04 -18.00
N PRO A 26 -3.87 13.96 -17.73
CA PRO A 26 -3.60 13.16 -16.56
C PRO A 26 -2.14 12.75 -16.60
N ASP A 27 -1.42 13.03 -15.51
CA ASP A 27 -0.03 12.62 -15.38
C ASP A 27 -0.03 11.09 -15.32
N PRO A 28 0.48 10.38 -16.36
CA PRO A 28 0.42 8.92 -16.42
C PRO A 28 1.16 8.27 -15.24
N SER A 29 2.09 9.00 -14.61
CA SER A 29 2.76 8.55 -13.40
C SER A 29 1.84 8.59 -12.17
N LEU A 30 0.93 9.57 -12.08
CA LEU A 30 -0.04 9.67 -11.00
C LEU A 30 -1.14 8.60 -11.11
N GLU A 31 -1.64 8.33 -12.31
CA GLU A 31 -2.62 7.27 -12.54
C GLU A 31 -2.05 5.88 -12.17
N SER A 32 -0.80 5.61 -12.54
CA SER A 32 -0.10 4.39 -12.14
C SER A 32 0.00 4.23 -10.62
N LEU A 33 0.34 5.32 -9.89
CA LEU A 33 0.38 5.30 -8.42
C LEU A 33 -0.99 5.06 -7.79
N LEU A 34 -2.06 5.60 -8.36
CA LEU A 34 -3.43 5.37 -7.89
C LEU A 34 -3.85 3.92 -8.08
N VAL A 35 -3.55 3.34 -9.24
CA VAL A 35 -3.80 1.91 -9.52
C VAL A 35 -3.01 1.04 -8.54
N ALA A 36 -1.72 1.32 -8.33
CA ALA A 36 -0.90 0.60 -7.37
C ALA A 36 -1.47 0.68 -5.94
N LEU A 37 -1.93 1.86 -5.52
CA LEU A 37 -2.57 2.04 -4.20
C LEU A 37 -3.85 1.21 -4.07
N ASP A 38 -4.69 1.18 -5.11
CA ASP A 38 -5.93 0.40 -5.10
C ASP A 38 -5.66 -1.11 -5.07
N LEU A 39 -4.64 -1.58 -5.78
CA LEU A 39 -4.20 -2.98 -5.72
C LEU A 39 -3.70 -3.35 -4.32
N GLU A 40 -2.86 -2.49 -3.71
CA GLU A 40 -2.37 -2.74 -2.34
C GLU A 40 -3.50 -2.70 -1.31
N ARG A 41 -4.50 -1.82 -1.48
CA ARG A 41 -5.69 -1.79 -0.62
C ARG A 41 -6.52 -3.05 -0.73
N LYS A 42 -6.76 -3.56 -1.94
CA LYS A 42 -7.48 -4.83 -2.15
C LYS A 42 -6.74 -5.98 -1.49
N ALA A 43 -5.44 -6.12 -1.77
CA ALA A 43 -4.63 -7.17 -1.20
C ALA A 43 -4.48 -7.06 0.34
N ARG A 44 -4.60 -5.86 0.92
CA ARG A 44 -4.67 -5.68 2.38
C ARG A 44 -5.94 -6.30 2.96
N VAL A 45 -7.08 -6.17 2.28
CA VAL A 45 -8.33 -6.79 2.74
C VAL A 45 -8.17 -8.31 2.78
N ASP A 46 -7.57 -8.89 1.74
CA ASP A 46 -7.29 -10.33 1.69
C ASP A 46 -6.35 -10.76 2.82
N ASP A 47 -5.26 -10.00 3.07
CA ASP A 47 -4.33 -10.29 4.17
C ASP A 47 -4.99 -10.22 5.56
N VAL A 48 -5.95 -9.29 5.77
CA VAL A 48 -6.71 -9.22 7.03
C VAL A 48 -7.58 -10.47 7.20
N LEU A 49 -8.31 -10.86 6.17
CA LEU A 49 -9.15 -12.07 6.21
C LEU A 49 -8.31 -13.33 6.43
N ASP A 50 -7.12 -13.41 5.84
CA ASP A 50 -6.20 -14.51 6.06
C ASP A 50 -5.66 -14.54 7.50
N VAL A 51 -5.31 -13.39 8.07
CA VAL A 51 -4.89 -13.31 9.48
C VAL A 51 -6.03 -13.74 10.41
N ASP A 52 -7.27 -13.37 10.13
CA ASP A 52 -8.43 -13.80 10.92
C ASP A 52 -8.62 -15.32 10.86
N ARG A 53 -8.56 -15.90 9.65
CA ARG A 53 -8.62 -17.36 9.45
C ARG A 53 -7.50 -18.09 10.19
N LEU A 54 -6.26 -17.59 10.10
CA LEU A 54 -5.11 -18.16 10.78
C LEU A 54 -5.22 -18.02 12.30
N THR A 55 -5.80 -16.92 12.79
CA THR A 55 -6.07 -16.72 14.21
C THR A 55 -7.07 -17.76 14.72
N LEU A 56 -8.16 -18.01 13.99
CA LEU A 56 -9.10 -19.09 14.33
C LEU A 56 -8.43 -20.46 14.29
N SER A 57 -7.59 -20.74 13.29
CA SER A 57 -6.82 -21.99 13.21
C SER A 57 -5.90 -22.18 14.43
N LEU A 58 -5.16 -21.14 14.80
CA LEU A 58 -4.30 -21.14 15.98
C LEU A 58 -5.11 -21.42 17.25
N THR A 59 -6.22 -20.73 17.48
CA THR A 59 -7.05 -20.96 18.68
C THR A 59 -7.56 -22.39 18.80
N ARG A 60 -7.88 -23.04 17.66
CA ARG A 60 -8.27 -24.46 17.66
C ARG A 60 -7.09 -25.37 17.98
N ALA A 61 -5.91 -25.10 17.41
CA ALA A 61 -4.71 -25.88 17.67
C ALA A 61 -4.27 -25.76 19.14
N ASP A 62 -4.32 -24.56 19.70
CA ASP A 62 -4.07 -24.31 21.13
C ASP A 62 -5.08 -25.07 22.02
N GLY A 63 -6.36 -25.08 21.63
CA GLY A 63 -7.40 -25.85 22.30
C GLY A 63 -7.12 -27.36 22.29
N VAL A 64 -6.70 -27.92 21.16
CA VAL A 64 -6.31 -29.34 21.05
C VAL A 64 -5.10 -29.64 21.94
N ALA A 65 -4.09 -28.79 21.95
CA ALA A 65 -2.92 -28.96 22.83
C ALA A 65 -3.30 -28.87 24.31
N ALA A 66 -4.20 -27.96 24.68
CA ALA A 66 -4.70 -27.86 26.05
C ALA A 66 -5.46 -29.11 26.48
N VAL A 67 -6.33 -29.66 25.62
CA VAL A 67 -7.05 -30.91 25.89
C VAL A 67 -6.10 -32.09 26.01
N ALA A 68 -5.08 -32.19 25.14
CA ALA A 68 -4.08 -33.25 25.23
C ALA A 68 -3.33 -33.19 26.57
N ARG A 69 -2.90 -31.99 27.01
CA ARG A 69 -2.26 -31.80 28.31
C ARG A 69 -3.17 -32.20 29.46
N GLN A 70 -4.44 -31.81 29.42
CA GLN A 70 -5.40 -32.17 30.46
C GLN A 70 -5.58 -33.69 30.54
N ARG A 71 -5.70 -34.38 29.38
CA ARG A 71 -5.80 -35.84 29.34
C ARG A 71 -4.58 -36.53 29.92
N LEU A 72 -3.38 -36.05 29.61
CA LEU A 72 -2.15 -36.57 30.20
C LEU A 72 -2.16 -36.41 31.73
N LEU A 73 -2.58 -35.25 32.24
CA LEU A 73 -2.71 -35.03 33.67
C LEU A 73 -3.75 -35.97 34.28
N ASP A 74 -4.94 -36.09 33.69
CA ASP A 74 -5.99 -36.98 34.18
C ASP A 74 -5.49 -38.45 34.20
N PHE A 75 -4.73 -38.86 33.19
CA PHE A 75 -4.10 -40.19 33.11
C PHE A 75 -3.07 -40.42 34.22
N LEU A 76 -2.22 -39.42 34.51
CA LEU A 76 -1.26 -39.49 35.61
C LEU A 76 -1.92 -39.58 37.00
N HIS A 77 -3.11 -39.01 37.17
CA HIS A 77 -3.87 -39.10 38.42
C HIS A 77 -4.61 -40.44 38.56
N ALA A 78 -4.92 -41.12 37.47
CA ALA A 78 -5.43 -42.48 37.50
C ALA A 78 -4.28 -43.43 37.89
N SER A 79 -4.25 -43.89 39.14
CA SER A 79 -3.17 -44.72 39.73
C SER A 79 -2.88 -46.08 39.07
N ASP A 80 -3.45 -46.38 37.90
CA ASP A 80 -3.32 -47.65 37.16
C ASP A 80 -2.67 -47.46 35.76
N ALA A 81 -2.02 -46.33 35.52
CA ALA A 81 -1.35 -46.02 34.25
C ALA A 81 -0.13 -46.92 33.99
N ASP A 82 -0.16 -47.70 32.89
CA ASP A 82 1.03 -48.39 32.38
C ASP A 82 1.99 -47.40 31.68
N ALA A 83 3.28 -47.70 31.71
CA ALA A 83 4.34 -46.88 31.15
C ALA A 83 4.24 -46.74 29.61
N ALA A 84 3.65 -47.72 28.93
CA ALA A 84 3.43 -47.66 27.48
C ALA A 84 2.36 -46.61 27.13
N ASP A 85 1.21 -46.66 27.81
CA ASP A 85 0.10 -45.73 27.60
C ASP A 85 0.50 -44.29 27.96
N LEU A 86 1.31 -44.13 29.02
CA LEU A 86 1.81 -42.81 29.41
C LEU A 86 2.66 -42.18 28.31
N ARG A 87 3.55 -42.96 27.67
CA ARG A 87 4.38 -42.47 26.55
C ARG A 87 3.53 -42.07 25.36
N GLU A 88 2.49 -42.84 25.04
CA GLU A 88 1.56 -42.49 23.96
C GLU A 88 0.84 -41.16 24.24
N GLN A 89 0.40 -40.92 25.49
CA GLN A 89 -0.20 -39.64 25.87
C GLN A 89 0.81 -38.48 25.80
N GLU A 90 2.06 -38.69 26.20
CA GLU A 90 3.14 -37.70 26.06
C GLU A 90 3.38 -37.35 24.59
N GLU A 91 3.45 -38.35 23.70
CA GLU A 91 3.60 -38.15 22.26
C GLU A 91 2.45 -37.32 21.68
N HIS A 92 1.21 -37.62 22.06
CA HIS A 92 0.05 -36.83 21.64
C HIS A 92 0.12 -35.37 22.08
N VAL A 93 0.62 -35.09 23.29
CA VAL A 93 0.85 -33.73 23.77
C VAL A 93 1.91 -33.04 22.91
N VAL A 94 3.05 -33.69 22.68
CA VAL A 94 4.14 -33.14 21.87
C VAL A 94 3.67 -32.81 20.46
N GLU A 95 2.93 -33.71 19.83
CA GLU A 95 2.38 -33.48 18.49
C GLU A 95 1.38 -32.31 18.45
N ALA A 96 0.48 -32.25 19.43
CA ALA A 96 -0.52 -31.18 19.50
C ALA A 96 0.14 -29.82 19.72
N GLU A 97 1.14 -29.74 20.59
CA GLU A 97 1.92 -28.53 20.80
C GLU A 97 2.75 -28.12 19.59
N ALA A 98 3.36 -29.09 18.89
CA ALA A 98 4.08 -28.82 17.66
C ALA A 98 3.16 -28.20 16.60
N LYS A 99 1.94 -28.73 16.45
CA LYS A 99 0.90 -28.18 15.56
C LYS A 99 0.50 -26.75 15.96
N ALA A 100 0.31 -26.50 17.26
CA ALA A 100 0.00 -25.16 17.76
C ALA A 100 1.13 -24.14 17.48
N ARG A 101 2.39 -24.52 17.74
CA ARG A 101 3.57 -23.69 17.44
C ARG A 101 3.71 -23.41 15.94
N ALA A 102 3.47 -24.40 15.09
CA ALA A 102 3.50 -24.22 13.64
C ALA A 102 2.39 -23.25 13.16
N ALA A 103 1.18 -23.37 13.71
CA ALA A 103 0.08 -22.45 13.42
C ALA A 103 0.41 -21.01 13.88
N GLN A 104 1.05 -20.87 15.05
CA GLN A 104 1.47 -19.59 15.57
C GLN A 104 2.50 -18.91 14.67
N GLU A 105 3.52 -19.64 14.20
CA GLU A 105 4.54 -19.07 13.31
C GLU A 105 3.93 -18.69 11.96
N THR A 106 3.04 -19.53 11.42
CA THR A 106 2.31 -19.21 10.17
C THR A 106 1.51 -17.91 10.32
N ARG A 107 0.80 -17.74 11.44
CA ARG A 107 0.09 -16.48 11.75
C ARG A 107 1.07 -15.31 11.88
N ARG A 108 2.21 -15.50 12.53
CA ARG A 108 3.23 -14.44 12.70
C ARG A 108 3.73 -13.91 11.36
N VAL A 109 4.04 -14.81 10.42
CA VAL A 109 4.46 -14.45 9.06
C VAL A 109 3.37 -13.64 8.34
N ALA A 110 2.11 -14.08 8.43
CA ALA A 110 0.99 -13.37 7.81
C ALA A 110 0.79 -11.95 8.39
N VAL A 111 0.92 -11.80 9.71
CA VAL A 111 0.86 -10.48 10.38
C VAL A 111 2.00 -9.57 9.91
N THR A 112 3.23 -10.09 9.80
CA THR A 112 4.37 -9.32 9.29
C THR A 112 4.10 -8.81 7.87
N ARG A 113 3.59 -9.68 6.99
CA ARG A 113 3.20 -9.32 5.62
C ARG A 113 2.15 -8.20 5.59
N LEU A 114 1.14 -8.28 6.45
CA LEU A 114 0.10 -7.25 6.59
C LEU A 114 0.67 -5.90 7.06
N LEU A 115 1.60 -5.92 8.01
CA LEU A 115 2.27 -4.71 8.50
C LEU A 115 3.12 -4.05 7.41
N GLU A 116 3.90 -4.84 6.67
CA GLU A 116 4.66 -4.35 5.53
C GLU A 116 3.77 -3.75 4.45
N ARG A 117 2.62 -4.37 4.18
CA ARG A 117 1.65 -3.82 3.23
C ARG A 117 1.07 -2.49 3.70
N THR A 118 0.77 -2.37 4.99
CA THR A 118 0.30 -1.10 5.58
C THR A 118 1.34 0.02 5.41
N ARG A 119 2.63 -0.31 5.59
CA ARG A 119 3.73 0.64 5.32
C ARG A 119 3.79 1.05 3.84
N ARG A 120 3.69 0.09 2.91
CA ARG A 120 3.66 0.38 1.46
C ARG A 120 2.52 1.29 1.07
N ILE A 121 1.32 1.06 1.62
CA ILE A 121 0.15 1.93 1.40
C ILE A 121 0.43 3.36 1.86
N ALA A 122 1.04 3.55 3.04
CA ALA A 122 1.40 4.87 3.54
C ALA A 122 2.39 5.58 2.60
N LEU A 123 3.44 4.88 2.16
CA LEU A 123 4.43 5.42 1.21
C LEU A 123 3.79 5.83 -0.13
N LEU A 124 2.87 5.02 -0.67
CA LEU A 124 2.12 5.36 -1.88
C LEU A 124 1.26 6.62 -1.68
N GLN A 125 0.58 6.74 -0.54
CA GLN A 125 -0.22 7.91 -0.21
C GLN A 125 0.62 9.19 -0.11
N GLU A 126 1.79 9.10 0.52
CA GLU A 126 2.75 10.20 0.61
C GLU A 126 3.25 10.63 -0.78
N GLU A 127 3.62 9.68 -1.63
CA GLU A 127 4.09 9.99 -2.98
C GLU A 127 2.97 10.63 -3.83
N ILE A 128 1.75 10.11 -3.75
CA ILE A 128 0.57 10.72 -4.41
C ILE A 128 0.35 12.15 -3.91
N ALA A 129 0.47 12.39 -2.60
CA ALA A 129 0.33 13.73 -2.04
C ALA A 129 1.41 14.68 -2.55
N LYS A 130 2.69 14.25 -2.57
CA LYS A 130 3.82 15.01 -3.13
C LYS A 130 3.58 15.39 -4.59
N ARG A 131 3.13 14.43 -5.41
CA ARG A 131 2.82 14.66 -6.84
C ARG A 131 1.70 15.66 -7.04
N ARG A 132 0.62 15.56 -6.25
CA ARG A 132 -0.49 16.52 -6.28
C ARG A 132 -0.08 17.94 -5.85
N LEU A 133 0.87 18.07 -4.93
CA LEU A 133 1.41 19.37 -4.54
C LEU A 133 2.31 19.95 -5.63
N ALA A 134 3.15 19.12 -6.25
CA ALA A 134 4.02 19.54 -7.35
C ALA A 134 3.23 20.03 -8.57
N SER A 135 2.13 19.35 -8.91
CA SER A 135 1.26 19.75 -10.04
C SER A 135 0.44 21.02 -9.76
N ARG A 136 0.29 21.42 -8.49
CA ARG A 136 -0.41 22.65 -8.07
C ARG A 136 0.50 23.87 -7.97
N ARG A 137 1.82 23.75 -8.18
CA ARG A 137 2.70 24.94 -8.19
C ARG A 137 2.29 25.84 -9.36
N PRO A 138 1.82 27.07 -9.11
CA PRO A 138 1.53 27.99 -10.19
C PRO A 138 2.81 28.29 -10.95
N ALA A 139 2.75 28.23 -12.28
CA ALA A 139 3.71 28.94 -13.11
C ALA A 139 3.75 30.38 -12.59
N ASP A 140 4.95 30.90 -12.30
CA ASP A 140 5.13 32.26 -11.79
C ASP A 140 4.28 33.25 -12.62
N PRO A 141 3.20 33.82 -12.02
CA PRO A 141 2.27 34.66 -12.77
C PRO A 141 2.86 36.04 -13.09
N VAL A 142 4.04 36.37 -12.53
CA VAL A 142 4.66 37.68 -12.70
C VAL A 142 5.69 37.69 -13.83
N THR A 143 6.39 36.58 -14.09
CA THR A 143 7.48 36.58 -15.08
C THR A 143 7.20 35.80 -16.36
N GLY A 144 6.17 34.95 -16.41
CA GLY A 144 5.88 34.11 -17.58
C GLY A 144 7.04 33.18 -17.99
N ARG A 145 8.08 33.08 -17.16
CA ARG A 145 9.22 32.20 -17.39
C ARG A 145 8.86 30.82 -16.86
N TRP A 146 8.69 29.88 -17.78
CA TRP A 146 8.81 28.47 -17.47
C TRP A 146 10.22 28.22 -16.94
N GLN A 147 10.37 28.02 -15.63
CA GLN A 147 11.59 27.42 -15.11
C GLN A 147 11.56 25.94 -15.46
N THR A 148 12.09 25.61 -16.64
CA THR A 148 12.49 24.24 -16.98
C THR A 148 13.70 23.90 -16.10
N ILE A 149 13.45 23.36 -14.92
CA ILE A 149 14.47 22.58 -14.21
C ILE A 149 14.54 21.26 -14.96
N ILE A 150 15.36 21.24 -16.01
CA ILE A 150 15.85 19.98 -16.57
C ILE A 150 16.76 19.43 -15.47
N ASP A 151 16.35 18.35 -14.83
CA ASP A 151 17.24 17.51 -14.03
C ASP A 151 17.91 16.54 -15.02
N PRO A 152 19.15 16.80 -15.48
CA PRO A 152 19.84 15.86 -16.34
C PRO A 152 20.34 14.75 -15.43
N GLY A 153 19.48 13.76 -15.15
CA GLY A 153 19.83 12.60 -14.35
C GLY A 153 21.24 12.09 -14.71
N GLY A 154 22.17 12.26 -13.77
CA GLY A 154 23.42 11.52 -13.61
C GLY A 154 24.35 11.30 -14.82
N ARG A 155 24.24 12.01 -15.95
CA ARG A 155 25.17 11.81 -17.08
C ARG A 155 26.30 12.83 -17.04
N LYS A 156 27.40 12.41 -16.43
CA LYS A 156 28.72 13.05 -16.48
C LYS A 156 29.21 13.01 -17.94
N GLY A 157 28.89 14.04 -18.71
CA GLY A 157 29.38 14.25 -20.08
C GLY A 157 30.22 15.52 -20.12
N SER A 158 31.53 15.36 -20.06
CA SER A 158 32.50 16.43 -20.33
C SER A 158 32.48 16.76 -21.82
N SER A 159 32.06 17.98 -22.17
CA SER A 159 32.34 18.56 -23.47
C SER A 159 32.77 20.02 -23.28
N ALA A 160 34.09 20.17 -23.14
CA ALA A 160 34.76 21.44 -23.37
C ALA A 160 34.66 21.77 -24.86
N SER A 161 33.98 22.86 -25.20
CA SER A 161 34.08 23.48 -26.52
C SER A 161 34.62 24.90 -26.34
N SER A 162 35.92 25.08 -26.55
CA SER A 162 36.56 26.37 -26.71
C SER A 162 36.12 26.98 -28.05
N TRP A 163 35.35 28.07 -27.99
CA TRP A 163 35.08 28.93 -29.14
C TRP A 163 35.59 30.34 -28.79
N THR A 164 36.80 30.66 -29.25
CA THR A 164 37.33 32.03 -29.24
C THR A 164 37.47 32.47 -30.69
N GLY A 165 36.39 33.06 -31.21
CA GLY A 165 36.47 33.98 -32.34
C GLY A 165 36.49 35.41 -31.78
N ARG A 166 37.56 36.16 -32.06
CA ARG A 166 37.55 37.61 -31.91
C ARG A 166 38.43 38.25 -32.97
N SER A 167 37.76 39.10 -33.76
CA SER A 167 38.20 40.25 -34.58
C SER A 167 39.33 40.02 -35.58
#